data_AF-A0A0D0CSM7-F1
#
_entry.id   AF-A0A0D0CSM7-F1
#
_cell.length_a   1.000
_cell.length_b   1.000
_cell.length_c   1.000
_cell.angle_alpha   90.00
_cell.angle_beta   90.00
_cell.angle_gamma   90.00
#
_symmetry.space_group_name_H-M   'P 1'
#
loop_
_entity.id
_entity.type
_entity.pdbx_description
1 polymer ?
#
loop_
_entity_poly.entity_id
_entity_poly.type
_entity_poly.pdbx_seq_one_letter_code
_entity_poly.pdbx_strand_id
1 'polypeptide(L)'
;VEEQLGIFMYTCVTGLSSRHVGERFQRSPDTVMRYFKQLLLFFLSSPFYTTQVRLPTNETPISAMILDDPHFCFFDQCIGAVDSTHICIYSSLREHGTMHNHKGFLSQNCRFICNVNFCF
;
A
#
# COMPACT_ATOMS: atom_id res chain seq x y z
N VAL A 1 1.86 24.40 -5.16
CA VAL A 1 2.14 22.96 -5.41
C VAL A 1 2.71 22.29 -4.16
N GLU A 2 3.76 22.83 -3.55
CA GLU A 2 4.39 22.26 -2.33
C GLU A 2 3.39 22.04 -1.17
N GLU A 3 2.56 23.03 -0.85
CA GLU A 3 1.54 22.91 0.21
C GLU A 3 0.53 21.79 -0.08
N GLN A 4 0.10 21.65 -1.34
CA GLN A 4 -0.84 20.60 -1.74
C GLN A 4 -0.22 19.22 -1.50
N LEU A 5 1.05 19.05 -1.91
CA LEU A 5 1.80 17.82 -1.70
C LEU A 5 1.96 17.51 -0.22
N GLY A 6 2.31 18.52 0.58
CA GLY A 6 2.39 18.41 2.03
C GLY A 6 1.08 17.96 2.67
N ILE A 7 -0.06 18.54 2.26
CA ILE A 7 -1.39 18.15 2.72
C ILE A 7 -1.70 16.70 2.36
N PHE A 8 -1.41 16.27 1.11
CA PHE A 8 -1.65 14.90 0.68
C PHE A 8 -0.81 13.91 1.49
N MET A 9 0.50 14.11 1.58
CA MET A 9 1.40 13.22 2.31
C MET A 9 1.05 13.16 3.80
N TYR A 10 0.77 14.31 4.42
CA TYR A 10 0.38 14.36 5.83
C TYR A 10 -0.93 13.61 6.09
N THR A 11 -1.91 13.73 5.17
CA THR A 11 -3.19 13.00 5.26
C THR A 11 -2.95 11.48 5.14
N CYS A 12 -2.13 11.03 4.20
CA CYS A 12 -1.80 9.61 4.02
C CYS A 12 -1.08 9.00 5.22
N VAL A 13 -0.11 9.72 5.81
CA VAL A 13 0.69 9.23 6.94
C VAL A 13 -0.13 9.20 8.24
N THR A 14 -0.99 10.18 8.47
CA THR A 14 -1.66 10.35 9.77
C THR A 14 -3.07 9.76 9.82
N GLY A 15 -3.75 9.61 8.67
CA GLY A 15 -5.15 9.17 8.62
C GLY A 15 -6.13 10.13 9.31
N LEU A 16 -5.72 11.37 9.59
CA LEU A 16 -6.54 12.34 10.30
C LEU A 16 -7.69 12.88 9.43
N SER A 17 -8.75 13.34 10.09
CA SER A 17 -9.87 14.00 9.41
C SER A 17 -9.44 15.29 8.72
N SER A 18 -10.15 15.67 7.65
CA SER A 18 -9.89 16.91 6.90
C SER A 18 -9.94 18.17 7.77
N ARG A 19 -10.69 18.15 8.87
CA ARG A 19 -10.72 19.22 9.87
C ARG A 19 -9.37 19.35 10.59
N HIS A 20 -8.83 18.27 11.14
CA HIS A 20 -7.54 18.30 11.85
C HIS A 20 -6.39 18.65 10.91
N VAL A 21 -6.42 18.13 9.67
CA VAL A 21 -5.45 18.53 8.64
C VAL A 21 -5.61 20.02 8.31
N GLY A 22 -6.86 20.51 8.19
CA GLY A 22 -7.15 21.92 7.98
C GLY A 22 -6.61 22.82 9.08
N GLU A 23 -6.75 22.43 10.35
CA GLU A 23 -6.19 23.14 11.50
C GLU A 23 -4.64 23.20 11.42
N ARG A 24 -3.98 22.11 11.01
CA ARG A 24 -2.51 22.08 10.87
C ARG A 24 -1.98 23.00 9.78
N PHE A 25 -2.68 23.06 8.64
CA PHE A 25 -2.27 23.82 7.45
C PHE A 25 -2.97 25.18 7.33
N GLN A 26 -3.84 25.54 8.29
CA GLN A 26 -4.65 26.76 8.29
C GLN A 26 -5.52 26.88 7.02
N ARG A 27 -6.17 25.76 6.65
CA ARG A 27 -7.05 25.65 5.47
C ARG A 27 -8.43 25.14 5.86
N SER A 28 -9.44 25.48 5.05
CA SER A 28 -10.78 24.90 5.21
C SER A 28 -10.77 23.40 4.88
N PRO A 29 -11.65 22.59 5.52
CA PRO A 29 -11.80 21.18 5.19
C PRO A 29 -12.06 20.91 3.70
N ASP A 30 -12.81 21.80 3.04
CA ASP A 30 -13.06 21.75 1.59
C ASP A 30 -11.77 21.90 0.77
N THR A 31 -10.88 22.82 1.18
CA THR A 31 -9.60 23.02 0.52
C THR A 31 -8.70 21.81 0.67
N VAL A 32 -8.65 21.23 1.88
CA VAL A 32 -7.90 20.00 2.16
C VAL A 32 -8.40 18.86 1.26
N MET A 33 -9.72 18.64 1.19
CA MET A 33 -10.27 17.57 0.34
C MET A 33 -10.09 17.81 -1.14
N ARG A 34 -10.18 19.06 -1.60
CA ARG A 34 -9.89 19.40 -3.00
C ARG A 34 -8.45 19.07 -3.36
N TYR A 35 -7.48 19.47 -2.54
CA TYR A 35 -6.07 19.21 -2.79
C TYR A 35 -5.73 17.72 -2.70
N PHE A 36 -6.29 17.02 -1.70
CA PHE A 36 -6.14 15.58 -1.58
C PHE A 36 -6.63 14.85 -2.83
N LYS A 37 -7.84 15.17 -3.30
CA LYS A 37 -8.43 14.55 -4.51
C LYS A 37 -7.61 14.85 -5.76
N GLN A 38 -7.15 16.09 -5.95
CA GLN A 38 -6.34 16.48 -7.10
C GLN A 38 -5.04 15.67 -7.17
N LEU A 39 -4.33 15.54 -6.05
CA LEU A 39 -3.09 14.78 -6.01
C LEU A 39 -3.31 13.28 -6.08
N LEU A 40 -4.38 12.76 -5.47
CA LEU A 40 -4.77 11.36 -5.62
C LEU A 40 -4.96 11.00 -7.11
N LEU A 41 -5.72 11.81 -7.84
CA LEU A 41 -5.94 11.59 -9.28
C LEU A 41 -4.65 11.73 -10.10
N PHE A 42 -3.78 12.67 -9.72
CA PHE A 42 -2.47 12.81 -10.36
C PHE A 42 -1.60 11.56 -10.15
N PHE A 43 -1.49 11.05 -8.92
CA PHE A 43 -0.69 9.88 -8.60
C PHE A 43 -1.26 8.58 -9.19
N LEU A 44 -2.58 8.50 -9.34
CA LEU A 44 -3.25 7.38 -10.03
C LEU A 44 -3.25 7.51 -11.55
N SER A 45 -2.85 8.66 -12.10
CA SER A 45 -2.85 8.86 -13.55
C SER A 45 -1.82 7.93 -14.22
N SER A 46 -2.20 7.39 -15.38
CA SER A 46 -1.37 6.45 -16.14
C SER A 46 0.11 6.87 -16.29
N PRO A 47 0.47 8.10 -16.69
CA PRO A 47 1.89 8.46 -16.85
C PRO A 47 2.68 8.47 -15.54
N PHE A 48 2.04 8.76 -14.40
CA PHE A 48 2.73 8.75 -13.11
C PHE A 48 2.75 7.34 -12.51
N TYR A 49 1.58 6.72 -12.38
CA TYR A 49 1.44 5.44 -11.71
C TYR A 49 2.29 4.36 -12.39
N THR A 50 2.22 4.25 -13.72
CA THR A 50 2.95 3.19 -14.45
C THR A 50 4.47 3.41 -14.48
N THR A 51 4.95 4.64 -14.26
CA THR A 51 6.39 4.93 -14.22
C THR A 51 6.97 4.72 -12.83
N GLN A 52 6.22 5.08 -11.78
CA GLN A 52 6.69 5.01 -10.40
C GLN A 52 6.40 3.67 -9.72
N VAL A 53 5.29 3.01 -10.08
CA VAL A 53 4.88 1.73 -9.48
C VAL A 53 5.14 0.61 -10.48
N ARG A 54 6.05 -0.30 -10.10
CA ARG A 54 6.31 -1.54 -10.83
C ARG A 54 5.99 -2.71 -9.92
N LEU A 55 4.99 -3.49 -10.30
CA LEU A 55 4.69 -4.74 -9.61
C LEU A 55 5.76 -5.77 -9.98
N PRO A 56 6.21 -6.59 -9.03
CA PRO A 56 7.13 -7.67 -9.33
C PRO A 56 6.45 -8.67 -10.26
N THR A 57 7.23 -9.18 -11.19
CA THR A 57 6.91 -10.33 -12.04
C THR A 57 7.82 -11.49 -11.65
N ASN A 58 7.57 -12.67 -12.21
CA ASN A 58 8.46 -13.83 -12.05
C ASN A 58 9.90 -13.57 -12.54
N GLU A 59 10.11 -12.50 -13.31
CA GLU A 59 11.41 -12.08 -13.85
C GLU A 59 12.07 -10.99 -12.98
N THR A 60 11.38 -10.47 -11.97
CA THR A 60 11.92 -9.42 -11.10
C THR A 60 13.00 -10.03 -10.20
N PRO A 61 14.25 -9.54 -10.23
CA PRO A 61 15.32 -10.11 -9.45
C PRO A 61 15.07 -9.85 -7.96
N ILE A 62 15.29 -10.89 -7.15
CA ILE A 62 15.27 -10.81 -5.70
C ILE A 62 16.54 -10.09 -5.24
N SER A 63 16.39 -9.08 -4.38
CA SER A 63 17.47 -8.30 -3.81
C SER A 63 18.45 -9.22 -3.08
N ALA A 64 19.76 -9.05 -3.33
CA ALA A 64 20.81 -9.84 -2.67
C ALA A 64 20.70 -9.80 -1.14
N MET A 65 20.29 -8.65 -0.58
CA MET A 65 20.02 -8.49 0.86
C MET A 65 18.99 -9.48 1.41
N ILE A 66 18.02 -9.91 0.60
CA ILE A 66 16.99 -10.89 0.97
C ILE A 66 17.54 -12.31 0.79
N LEU A 67 18.26 -12.57 -0.31
CA LEU A 67 18.84 -13.89 -0.60
C LEU A 67 19.93 -14.28 0.40
N ASP A 68 20.74 -13.32 0.85
CA ASP A 68 21.91 -13.56 1.69
C ASP A 68 21.59 -13.60 3.19
N ASP A 69 20.38 -13.19 3.59
CA ASP A 69 19.97 -13.16 4.99
C ASP A 69 19.19 -14.44 5.37
N PRO A 70 19.74 -15.28 6.28
CA PRO A 70 19.11 -16.52 6.72
C PRO A 70 17.70 -16.36 7.31
N HIS A 71 17.33 -15.17 7.80
CA HIS A 71 15.99 -14.93 8.34
C HIS A 71 14.91 -15.01 7.24
N PHE A 72 15.27 -14.83 5.96
CA PHE A 72 14.34 -14.90 4.85
C PHE A 72 14.18 -16.30 4.24
N CYS A 73 14.95 -17.31 4.67
CA CYS A 73 14.87 -18.66 4.12
C CYS A 73 13.48 -19.31 4.30
N PHE A 74 12.73 -18.91 5.33
CA PHE A 74 11.36 -19.37 5.57
C PHE A 74 10.34 -18.80 4.57
N PHE A 75 10.75 -17.83 3.75
CA PHE A 75 9.92 -17.16 2.76
C PHE A 75 10.34 -17.48 1.31
N ASP A 76 11.20 -18.48 1.12
CA ASP A 76 11.51 -18.97 -0.23
C ASP A 76 10.21 -19.43 -0.94
N GLN A 77 10.07 -19.05 -2.22
CA GLN A 77 8.87 -19.26 -3.03
C GLN A 77 7.57 -18.63 -2.49
N CYS A 78 7.63 -17.78 -1.46
CA CYS A 78 6.45 -17.07 -0.98
C CYS A 78 6.09 -15.94 -1.95
N ILE A 79 5.08 -16.17 -2.81
CA ILE A 79 4.40 -15.12 -3.57
C ILE A 79 3.27 -14.60 -2.68
N GLY A 80 3.66 -13.80 -1.72
CA GLY A 80 2.95 -13.78 -0.47
C GLY A 80 3.88 -13.23 0.58
N ALA A 81 3.29 -12.85 1.69
CA ALA A 81 3.62 -11.54 2.16
C ALA A 81 3.61 -11.59 3.76
N VAL A 82 4.36 -10.75 4.56
CA VAL A 82 4.30 -10.32 6.02
C VAL A 82 3.47 -9.02 6.46
N ASP A 83 2.62 -9.13 7.51
CA ASP A 83 1.30 -8.50 7.88
C ASP A 83 0.86 -7.04 7.53
N SER A 84 -0.35 -6.89 6.95
CA SER A 84 -1.43 -5.92 7.31
C SER A 84 -2.43 -5.54 6.19
N THR A 85 -2.24 -5.96 4.92
CA THR A 85 -3.17 -5.61 3.82
C THR A 85 -4.10 -6.75 3.46
N HIS A 86 -5.35 -6.68 3.90
CA HIS A 86 -6.38 -7.66 3.50
C HIS A 86 -7.03 -7.25 2.18
N ILE A 87 -6.84 -8.05 1.12
CA ILE A 87 -7.59 -7.91 -0.12
C ILE A 87 -8.83 -8.81 -0.03
N CYS A 88 -10.00 -8.25 -0.29
CA CYS A 88 -11.22 -9.04 -0.42
C CYS A 88 -11.08 -9.99 -1.61
N ILE A 89 -11.37 -11.27 -1.38
CA ILE A 89 -11.28 -12.29 -2.40
C ILE A 89 -12.60 -13.02 -2.57
N TYR A 90 -12.83 -13.50 -3.79
CA TYR A 90 -13.90 -14.43 -4.12
C TYR A 90 -13.24 -15.78 -4.40
N SER A 91 -13.43 -16.75 -3.50
CA SER A 91 -12.89 -18.11 -3.64
C SER A 91 -14.01 -19.15 -3.61
N SER A 92 -13.67 -20.41 -3.86
CA SER A 92 -14.65 -21.49 -3.83
C SER A 92 -15.06 -21.85 -2.39
N LEU A 93 -16.27 -22.41 -2.21
CA LEU A 93 -16.76 -22.84 -0.88
C LEU A 93 -15.83 -23.81 -0.15
N ARG A 94 -15.01 -24.58 -0.89
CA ARG A 94 -14.02 -25.51 -0.31
C ARG A 94 -12.84 -24.79 0.34
N GLU A 95 -12.52 -23.59 -0.12
CA GLU A 95 -11.33 -22.82 0.30
C GLU A 95 -11.67 -21.77 1.37
N HIS A 96 -12.96 -21.42 1.53
CA HIS A 96 -13.45 -20.46 2.53
C HIS A 96 -12.91 -20.71 3.94
N GLY A 97 -12.88 -21.97 4.40
CA GLY A 97 -12.44 -22.31 5.76
C GLY A 97 -11.02 -21.84 6.10
N THR A 98 -10.16 -21.65 5.09
CA THR A 98 -8.77 -21.20 5.25
C THR A 98 -8.58 -19.70 5.01
N MET A 99 -9.62 -18.99 4.56
CA MET A 99 -9.54 -17.62 4.03
C MET A 99 -10.35 -16.60 4.85
N HIS A 100 -10.85 -16.98 6.03
CA HIS A 100 -11.49 -16.06 6.96
C HIS A 100 -10.45 -15.23 7.71
N ASN A 101 -10.64 -13.93 7.73
CA ASN A 101 -9.91 -13.08 8.67
C ASN A 101 -10.54 -13.11 10.07
N HIS A 102 -9.85 -12.51 11.04
CA HIS A 102 -10.32 -12.37 12.42
C HIS A 102 -11.67 -11.61 12.55
N LYS A 103 -12.10 -10.89 11.51
CA LYS A 103 -13.39 -10.16 11.46
C LYS A 103 -14.49 -10.95 10.73
N GLY A 104 -14.22 -12.18 10.30
CA GLY A 104 -15.20 -13.05 9.63
C GLY A 104 -15.41 -12.75 8.15
N PHE A 105 -14.62 -11.87 7.54
CA PHE A 105 -14.66 -11.63 6.10
C PHE A 105 -13.69 -12.54 5.36
N LEU A 106 -14.07 -12.91 4.13
CA LEU A 106 -13.17 -13.56 3.19
C LEU A 106 -12.16 -12.55 2.68
N SER A 107 -10.91 -12.73 3.07
CA SER A 107 -9.83 -11.89 2.61
C SER A 107 -8.52 -12.64 2.67
N GLN A 108 -7.68 -12.40 1.67
CA GLN A 108 -6.32 -12.88 1.68
C GLN A 108 -5.41 -11.79 2.20
N ASN A 109 -4.51 -12.17 3.10
CA ASN A 109 -3.51 -11.27 3.63
C ASN A 109 -2.39 -11.11 2.59
N CYS A 110 -2.25 -9.90 2.05
CA CYS A 110 -1.16 -9.43 1.20
C CYS A 110 -0.27 -8.50 2.02
N ARG A 111 1.03 -8.53 1.80
CA ARG A 111 1.96 -8.36 2.93
C ARG A 111 3.47 -8.23 2.47
N PHE A 112 3.89 -7.41 1.53
CA PHE A 112 5.10 -7.68 0.68
C PHE A 112 6.47 -7.79 1.43
N ILE A 113 7.34 -8.76 1.06
CA ILE A 113 8.77 -8.76 1.48
C ILE A 113 9.54 -7.97 0.44
N CYS A 114 10.17 -6.89 0.89
CA CYS A 114 11.02 -6.07 0.04
C CYS A 114 12.07 -5.36 0.90
N ASN A 115 13.17 -4.95 0.29
CA ASN A 115 14.16 -4.11 0.96
C ASN A 115 13.60 -2.68 1.18
N VAL A 116 14.36 -1.81 1.83
CA VAL A 116 13.96 -0.40 2.11
C VAL A 116 13.62 0.43 0.86
N ASN A 117 14.02 -0.04 -0.33
CA ASN A 117 13.75 0.57 -1.61
C ASN A 117 12.56 -0.09 -2.34
N PHE A 118 11.79 -0.94 -1.65
CA PHE A 118 10.69 -1.72 -2.22
C PHE A 118 11.12 -2.64 -3.37
N CYS A 119 12.38 -3.08 -3.41
CA CYS A 119 12.81 -4.16 -4.30
C CYS A 119 12.52 -5.50 -3.62
N PHE A 120 11.86 -6.39 -4.36
CA PHE A 120 11.64 -7.78 -3.99
C PHE A 120 12.95 -8.56 -4.01
#